data_AF-A0A8T3RF52-F1
#
_entry.id   AF-A0A8T3RF52-F1
#
_cell.length_a   1.000
_cell.length_b   1.000
_cell.length_c   1.000
_cell.angle_alpha   90.00
_cell.angle_beta   90.00
_cell.angle_gamma   90.00
#
_symmetry.space_group_name_H-M   'P 1'
#
loop_
_entity.id
_entity.type
_entity.pdbx_description
1 polymer ?
#
loop_
_entity_poly.entity_id
_entity_poly.type
_entity_poly.pdbx_seq_one_letter_code
_entity_poly.pdbx_strand_id
1 'polypeptide(L)'
;MTLPEYQSLPLTGPRIVAAVLPADREERHRILFSAVGGGYDLPNFPQHYVPYAEQSGQVIAHSRPLEDLEQKRVEAEPQFAALKTEFAGRAKDLGFLPVRARKQDLTAIIDRKTGEVLKVLPIDPWV
;
A
#
# COMPACT_ATOMS: atom_id res chain seq x y z
N MET A 1 22.27 3.29 4.14
CA MET A 1 22.11 3.31 5.62
C MET A 1 20.64 3.56 5.92
N THR A 2 20.06 2.90 6.91
CA THR A 2 18.65 3.06 7.30
C THR A 2 18.40 4.41 7.97
N LEU A 3 17.33 5.12 7.61
CA LEU A 3 16.95 6.37 8.27
C LEU A 3 16.67 6.12 9.77
N PRO A 4 17.09 7.02 10.69
CA PRO A 4 16.98 6.80 12.14
C PRO A 4 15.57 6.42 12.62
N GLU A 5 14.56 7.03 12.02
CA GLU A 5 13.15 6.82 12.31
C GLU A 5 12.58 5.43 11.95
N TYR A 6 13.36 4.62 11.23
CA TYR A 6 13.04 3.23 10.88
C TYR A 6 13.93 2.22 11.59
N GLN A 7 14.80 2.67 12.51
CA GLN A 7 15.67 1.81 13.31
C GLN A 7 15.02 1.33 14.62
N SER A 8 13.89 1.93 15.02
CA SER A 8 13.13 1.57 16.21
C SER A 8 11.65 1.37 15.90
N LEU A 9 10.97 0.56 16.70
CA LEU A 9 9.52 0.38 16.58
C LEU A 9 8.76 1.67 16.92
N PRO A 10 7.74 2.05 16.14
CA PRO A 10 6.91 3.20 16.45
C PRO A 10 6.08 2.97 17.72
N LEU A 11 5.99 4.00 18.57
CA LEU A 11 5.27 3.93 19.84
C LEU A 11 3.75 4.08 19.69
N THR A 12 3.30 4.77 18.64
CA THR A 12 1.89 5.13 18.41
C THR A 12 1.16 4.17 17.47
N GLY A 13 1.75 3.01 17.19
CA GLY A 13 1.19 2.00 16.30
C GLY A 13 1.84 1.95 14.92
N PRO A 14 1.24 1.19 13.98
CA PRO A 14 1.83 0.93 12.67
C PRO A 14 2.09 2.22 11.89
N ARG A 15 3.26 2.32 11.26
CA ARG A 15 3.65 3.43 10.38
C ARG A 15 3.64 2.96 8.94
N ILE A 16 2.95 3.70 8.06
CA ILE A 16 2.99 3.46 6.62
C ILE A 16 4.28 4.07 6.07
N VAL A 17 5.01 3.28 5.29
CA VAL A 17 6.28 3.65 4.66
C VAL A 17 6.26 3.19 3.21
N ALA A 18 7.08 3.81 2.37
CA ALA A 18 7.36 3.28 1.04
C ALA A 18 8.74 2.62 1.03
N ALA A 19 8.89 1.55 0.26
CA ALA A 19 10.18 0.92 0.02
C ALA A 19 10.56 1.11 -1.46
N VAL A 20 11.78 1.60 -1.71
CA VAL A 20 12.24 1.93 -3.07
C VAL A 20 13.37 0.99 -3.45
N LEU A 21 13.32 0.44 -4.67
CA LEU A 21 14.40 -0.39 -5.19
C LEU A 21 15.71 0.42 -5.21
N PRO A 22 16.82 -0.15 -4.71
CA PRO A 22 18.10 0.55 -4.70
C PRO A 22 18.57 0.90 -6.10
N ALA A 23 19.30 2.01 -6.24
CA ALA A 23 19.92 2.40 -7.52
C ALA A 23 21.08 1.46 -7.91
N ASP A 24 21.75 0.89 -6.91
CA ASP A 24 22.83 -0.08 -7.09
C ASP A 24 22.29 -1.40 -7.66
N ARG A 25 22.94 -1.89 -8.73
CA ARG A 25 22.47 -3.07 -9.47
C ARG A 25 22.69 -4.35 -8.69
N GLU A 26 23.81 -4.47 -7.98
CA GLU A 26 24.15 -5.68 -7.24
C GLU A 26 23.23 -5.85 -6.04
N GLU A 27 22.88 -4.77 -5.36
CA GLU A 27 21.90 -4.76 -4.28
C GLU A 27 20.50 -5.14 -4.79
N ARG A 28 20.07 -4.62 -5.95
CA ARG A 28 18.80 -5.03 -6.57
C ARG A 28 18.79 -6.52 -6.87
N HIS A 29 19.86 -7.05 -7.45
CA HIS A 29 19.98 -8.48 -7.73
C HIS A 29 19.93 -9.30 -6.45
N ARG A 30 20.62 -8.87 -5.39
CA ARG A 30 20.61 -9.54 -4.09
C ARG A 30 19.19 -9.65 -3.52
N ILE A 31 18.41 -8.56 -3.57
CA ILE A 31 17.01 -8.56 -3.11
C ILE A 31 16.16 -9.49 -3.97
N LEU A 32 16.29 -9.42 -5.30
CA LEU A 32 15.55 -10.27 -6.23
C LEU A 32 15.85 -11.76 -6.00
N PHE A 33 17.13 -12.15 -5.92
CA PHE A 33 17.53 -13.53 -5.68
C PHE A 33 17.09 -14.03 -4.31
N SER A 34 17.13 -13.18 -3.29
CA SER A 34 16.56 -13.48 -1.96
C SER A 34 15.06 -13.79 -2.06
N ALA A 35 14.28 -12.93 -2.74
CA ALA A 35 12.84 -13.12 -2.89
C ALA A 35 12.49 -14.39 -3.70
N VAL A 36 13.18 -14.64 -4.81
CA VAL A 36 12.99 -15.84 -5.65
C VAL A 36 13.34 -17.12 -4.91
N GLY A 37 14.36 -17.08 -4.04
CA GLY A 37 14.74 -18.20 -3.18
C GLY A 37 13.80 -18.46 -1.99
N GLY A 38 12.68 -17.74 -1.88
CA GLY A 38 11.75 -17.83 -0.74
C GLY A 38 12.21 -17.07 0.51
N GLY A 39 13.26 -16.26 0.39
CA GLY A 39 13.76 -15.38 1.44
C GLY A 39 13.01 -14.05 1.51
N TYR A 40 13.69 -13.03 2.02
CA TYR A 40 13.14 -11.70 2.21
C TYR A 40 13.04 -10.93 0.89
N ASP A 41 11.90 -10.28 0.66
CA ASP A 41 11.67 -9.32 -0.43
C ASP A 41 11.89 -7.87 0.04
N LEU A 42 11.89 -6.90 -0.87
CA LEU A 42 12.10 -5.47 -0.64
C LEU A 42 11.38 -4.89 0.60
N PRO A 43 10.11 -5.22 0.89
CA PRO A 43 9.42 -4.70 2.07
C PRO A 43 9.99 -5.18 3.42
N ASN A 44 10.99 -6.06 3.42
CA ASN A 44 11.64 -6.56 4.64
C ASN A 44 13.01 -5.92 4.87
N PHE A 45 13.41 -4.94 4.06
CA PHE A 45 14.71 -4.28 4.13
C PHE A 45 14.55 -2.80 4.51
N PRO A 46 14.57 -2.46 5.82
CA PRO A 46 14.33 -1.09 6.30
C PRO A 46 15.30 -0.05 5.74
N GLN A 47 16.50 -0.45 5.32
CA GLN A 47 17.47 0.45 4.69
C GLN A 47 16.99 1.06 3.36
N HIS A 48 15.92 0.50 2.78
CA HIS A 48 15.29 0.98 1.54
C HIS A 48 13.99 1.72 1.80
N TYR A 49 13.64 1.96 3.07
CA TYR A 49 12.46 2.73 3.41
C TYR A 49 12.70 4.22 3.21
N VAL A 50 11.69 4.86 2.64
CA VAL A 50 11.58 6.30 2.49
C VAL A 50 10.22 6.75 3.03
N PRO A 51 10.08 8.04 3.40
CA PRO A 51 8.78 8.61 3.72
C PRO A 51 7.76 8.30 2.63
N TYR A 52 6.60 7.77 3.03
CA TYR A 52 5.55 7.36 2.08
C TYR A 52 5.15 8.46 1.10
N ALA A 53 5.11 9.71 1.58
CA ALA A 53 4.77 10.88 0.78
C ALA A 53 5.67 11.09 -0.45
N GLU A 54 6.93 10.64 -0.40
CA GLU A 54 7.87 10.71 -1.54
C GLU A 54 7.44 9.80 -2.71
N GLN A 55 6.61 8.79 -2.45
CA GLN A 55 6.13 7.85 -3.46
C GLN A 55 4.63 8.02 -3.77
N SER A 56 4.01 9.11 -3.33
CA SER A 56 2.60 9.43 -3.60
C SER A 56 2.27 9.43 -5.09
N GLY A 57 3.17 9.93 -5.95
CA GLY A 57 2.99 9.88 -7.40
C GLY A 57 2.87 8.46 -7.96
N GLN A 58 3.65 7.50 -7.43
CA GLN A 58 3.55 6.09 -7.82
C GLN A 58 2.24 5.47 -7.33
N VAL A 59 1.82 5.80 -6.11
CA VAL A 59 0.55 5.35 -5.54
C VAL A 59 -0.62 5.82 -6.40
N ILE A 60 -0.65 7.11 -6.77
CA ILE A 60 -1.69 7.68 -7.63
C ILE A 60 -1.69 6.98 -8.99
N ALA A 61 -0.52 6.82 -9.62
CA ALA A 61 -0.39 6.22 -10.95
C ALA A 61 -0.88 4.76 -11.01
N HIS A 62 -0.71 4.00 -9.93
CA HIS A 62 -1.12 2.59 -9.87
C HIS A 62 -2.48 2.38 -9.22
N SER A 63 -3.06 3.41 -8.59
CA SER A 63 -4.38 3.32 -7.95
C SER A 63 -5.48 3.09 -8.98
N ARG A 64 -6.31 2.09 -8.73
CA ARG A 64 -7.49 1.79 -9.55
C ARG A 64 -8.72 2.52 -9.00
N PRO A 65 -9.70 2.88 -9.84
CA PRO A 65 -10.96 3.47 -9.37
C PRO A 65 -11.65 2.52 -8.38
N LEU A 66 -12.24 3.06 -7.32
CA LEU A 66 -12.95 2.25 -6.32
C LEU A 66 -14.10 1.47 -6.97
N GLU A 67 -14.73 2.04 -8.00
CA GLU A 67 -15.86 1.46 -8.72
C GLU A 67 -15.55 0.08 -9.34
N ASP A 68 -14.30 -0.15 -9.77
CA ASP A 68 -13.86 -1.45 -10.28
C ASP A 68 -14.01 -2.55 -9.21
N LEU A 69 -13.69 -2.21 -7.96
CA LEU A 69 -13.78 -3.12 -6.82
C LEU A 69 -15.23 -3.34 -6.39
N GLU A 70 -16.04 -2.28 -6.41
CA GLU A 70 -17.47 -2.37 -6.07
C GLU A 70 -18.22 -3.32 -7.01
N GLN A 71 -17.92 -3.28 -8.31
CA GLN A 71 -18.55 -4.15 -9.29
C GLN A 71 -18.23 -5.64 -9.08
N LYS A 72 -17.05 -5.94 -8.54
CA LYS A 72 -16.56 -7.31 -8.34
C LYS A 72 -16.76 -7.86 -6.93
N ARG A 73 -17.05 -6.99 -5.95
CA ARG A 73 -17.23 -7.32 -4.53
C ARG A 73 -18.57 -6.81 -4.03
N VAL A 74 -19.65 -7.21 -4.69
CA VAL A 74 -21.01 -6.78 -4.34
C VAL A 74 -21.37 -7.14 -2.89
N GLU A 75 -20.79 -8.21 -2.36
CA GLU A 75 -20.92 -8.64 -0.97
C GLU A 75 -20.33 -7.64 0.06
N ALA A 76 -19.45 -6.74 -0.37
CA ALA A 76 -18.81 -5.72 0.46
C ALA A 76 -19.49 -4.33 0.35
N GLU A 77 -20.69 -4.25 -0.24
CA GLU A 77 -21.47 -3.01 -0.38
C GLU A 77 -21.61 -2.20 0.93
N PRO A 78 -21.90 -2.81 2.10
CA PRO A 78 -22.01 -2.04 3.34
C PRO A 78 -20.69 -1.35 3.72
N GLN A 79 -19.54 -1.98 3.46
CA GLN A 79 -18.24 -1.37 3.69
C GLN A 79 -17.98 -0.20 2.74
N PHE A 80 -18.38 -0.33 1.47
CA PHE A 80 -18.25 0.76 0.48
C PHE A 80 -19.18 1.94 0.79
N ALA A 81 -20.42 1.68 1.21
CA ALA A 81 -21.36 2.72 1.62
C ALA A 81 -20.84 3.50 2.86
N ALA A 82 -20.30 2.77 3.85
CA ALA A 82 -19.67 3.39 5.01
C ALA A 82 -18.46 4.24 4.61
N LEU A 83 -17.60 3.74 3.71
CA LEU A 83 -16.44 4.45 3.20
C LEU A 83 -16.84 5.75 2.46
N LYS A 84 -17.83 5.68 1.57
CA LYS A 84 -18.35 6.85 0.84
C LYS A 84 -18.98 7.87 1.78
N THR A 85 -19.58 7.44 2.89
CA THR A 85 -20.13 8.35 3.90
C THR A 85 -19.01 9.02 4.72
N GLU A 86 -18.04 8.23 5.17
CA GLU A 86 -16.87 8.69 5.95
C GLU A 86 -16.04 9.71 5.15
N PHE A 87 -15.89 9.48 3.83
CA PHE A 87 -15.12 10.31 2.92
C PHE A 87 -15.98 11.04 1.88
N ALA A 88 -17.22 11.43 2.23
CA ALA A 88 -18.19 12.00 1.28
C ALA A 88 -17.65 13.17 0.43
N GLY A 89 -16.80 14.02 1.00
CA GLY A 89 -16.16 15.14 0.28
C GLY A 89 -15.12 14.73 -0.77
N ARG A 90 -14.73 13.45 -0.81
CA ARG A 90 -13.68 12.88 -1.66
C ARG A 90 -14.12 11.58 -2.34
N ALA A 91 -15.39 11.20 -2.23
CA ALA A 91 -15.89 9.89 -2.66
C ALA A 91 -15.58 9.55 -4.13
N LYS A 92 -15.58 10.56 -5.02
CA LYS A 92 -15.26 10.41 -6.46
C LYS A 92 -13.78 10.24 -6.75
N ASP A 93 -12.93 10.61 -5.80
CA ASP A 93 -11.48 10.53 -5.90
C ASP A 93 -10.93 9.31 -5.15
N LEU A 94 -11.81 8.42 -4.67
CA LEU A 94 -11.39 7.21 -4.00
C LEU A 94 -10.89 6.19 -5.03
N GLY A 95 -9.77 5.58 -4.68
CA GLY A 95 -9.21 4.46 -5.40
C GLY A 95 -8.78 3.38 -4.46
N PHE A 96 -8.21 2.33 -5.02
CA PHE A 96 -7.66 1.25 -4.23
C PHE A 96 -6.35 0.71 -4.80
N LEU A 97 -5.59 0.08 -3.90
CA LEU A 97 -4.42 -0.73 -4.21
C LEU A 97 -4.53 -2.08 -3.49
N PRO A 98 -4.18 -3.19 -4.17
CA PRO A 98 -4.00 -4.48 -3.52
C PRO A 98 -2.89 -4.43 -2.47
N VAL A 99 -3.17 -4.95 -1.28
CA VAL A 99 -2.19 -5.14 -0.22
C VAL A 99 -1.99 -6.64 -0.03
N ARG A 100 -0.79 -7.11 -0.35
CA ARG A 100 -0.44 -8.52 -0.11
C ARG A 100 -0.08 -8.73 1.35
N ALA A 101 -0.79 -9.62 2.03
CA ALA A 101 -0.49 -9.98 3.41
C ALA A 101 -0.44 -11.51 3.59
N ARG A 102 0.07 -11.97 4.73
CA ARG A 102 0.38 -13.40 4.93
C ARG A 102 -0.85 -14.32 4.96
N LYS A 103 -1.97 -13.84 5.50
CA LYS A 103 -3.19 -14.66 5.72
C LYS A 103 -4.21 -14.50 4.61
N GLN A 104 -4.46 -13.26 4.22
CA GLN A 104 -5.37 -12.88 3.16
C GLN A 104 -4.90 -11.55 2.58
N ASP A 105 -5.17 -11.34 1.30
CA ASP A 105 -4.93 -10.04 0.69
C ASP A 105 -6.00 -9.05 1.15
N LEU A 106 -5.59 -7.79 1.25
CA LEU A 106 -6.40 -6.69 1.75
C LEU A 106 -6.47 -5.60 0.69
N THR A 107 -7.37 -4.65 0.89
CA THR A 107 -7.53 -3.50 0.02
C THR A 107 -7.11 -2.24 0.78
N ALA A 108 -6.10 -1.53 0.29
CA ALA A 108 -5.83 -0.17 0.74
C ALA A 108 -6.69 0.81 -0.06
N ILE A 109 -7.48 1.62 0.63
CA ILE A 109 -8.25 2.72 0.06
C ILE A 109 -7.35 3.95 -0.01
N ILE A 110 -7.28 4.54 -1.19
CA ILE A 110 -6.38 5.61 -1.55
C ILE A 110 -7.19 6.86 -1.93
N ASP A 111 -6.76 8.01 -1.45
CA ASP A 111 -7.15 9.29 -2.04
C ASP A 111 -6.34 9.49 -3.33
N ARG A 112 -6.97 9.40 -4.50
CA ARG A 112 -6.27 9.46 -5.80
C ARG A 112 -5.75 10.84 -6.16
N LYS A 113 -6.12 11.89 -5.41
CA LYS A 113 -5.55 13.24 -5.59
C LYS A 113 -4.24 13.41 -4.84
N THR A 114 -4.15 12.86 -3.63
CA THR A 114 -2.99 13.05 -2.73
C THR A 114 -2.06 11.84 -2.68
N GLY A 115 -2.55 10.67 -3.07
CA GLY A 115 -1.87 9.39 -2.89
C GLY A 115 -1.87 8.91 -1.44
N GLU A 116 -2.70 9.47 -0.57
CA GLU A 116 -2.78 9.10 0.85
C GLU A 116 -3.54 7.78 1.04
N VAL A 117 -3.03 6.91 1.92
CA VAL A 117 -3.80 5.73 2.38
C VAL A 117 -4.80 6.19 3.43
N LEU A 118 -6.08 6.16 3.08
CA LEU A 118 -7.17 6.55 3.98
C LEU A 118 -7.54 5.41 4.93
N LYS A 119 -7.57 4.18 4.43
CA LYS A 119 -8.00 2.99 5.20
C LYS A 119 -7.48 1.71 4.58
N VAL A 120 -7.33 0.67 5.38
CA VAL A 120 -7.09 -0.69 4.88
C VAL A 120 -8.26 -1.56 5.31
N LEU A 121 -8.90 -2.22 4.34
CA LEU A 121 -10.08 -3.04 4.56
C LEU A 121 -9.79 -4.50 4.21
N PRO A 122 -10.38 -5.47 4.95
CA PRO A 122 -10.25 -6.90 4.66
C PRO A 122 -11.18 -7.33 3.51
N ILE A 123 -11.02 -6.66 2.37
CA ILE A 123 -11.70 -6.96 1.11
C ILE A 123 -10.66 -7.51 0.15
N ASP A 124 -10.98 -8.63 -0.50
CA ASP A 124 -10.11 -9.22 -1.53
C ASP A 124 -9.99 -8.24 -2.71
N PRO A 125 -8.77 -7.78 -3.05
CA PRO A 125 -8.55 -6.71 -4.02
C PRO A 125 -8.49 -7.18 -5.49
N TRP A 126 -8.62 -8.48 -5.78
CA TRP A 126 -8.36 -9.02 -7.11
C TRP A 126 -9.60 -8.97 -8.00
N VAL A 127 -9.65 -7.94 -8.86
CA VAL A 127 -10.79 -7.61 -9.74
C VAL A 127 -10.54 -7.94 -11.20
#